data_AF-A0AAF0XMU5-F1
#
_entry.id   AF-A0AAF0XMU5-F1
#
_cell.length_a   1.000
_cell.length_b   1.000
_cell.length_c   1.000
_cell.angle_alpha   90.00
_cell.angle_beta   90.00
_cell.angle_gamma   90.00
#
_symmetry.space_group_name_H-M   'P 1'
#
loop_
_entity.id
_entity.type
_entity.pdbx_description
1 polymer ?
#
loop_
_entity_poly.entity_id
_entity_poly.type
_entity_poly.pdbx_seq_one_letter_code
_entity_poly.pdbx_strand_id
1 'polypeptide(L)'
;MARGLGCKKIQIKKIENQSIRDVTFSKRRSNLYQKACELNVLCNCHVGIVIFSPTYKYFKFGHPSAEHIFGSFINEKPHQNNMVQSILEDRGDYEFRELAEGTSKYETIIRIENSQQKIMNNELQNDLEDENYINK
;
A
#
# COMPACT_ATOMS: atom_id res chain seq x y z
N MET A 1 -7.10 -14.45 36.35
CA MET A 1 -7.06 -13.69 35.08
C MET A 1 -8.00 -14.37 34.08
N ALA A 2 -9.04 -13.69 33.61
CA ALA A 2 -9.96 -14.27 32.63
C ALA A 2 -9.24 -14.48 31.29
N ARG A 3 -9.22 -15.71 30.77
CA ARG A 3 -8.68 -16.00 29.43
C ARG A 3 -9.63 -15.37 28.41
N GLY A 4 -9.09 -14.59 27.48
CA GLY A 4 -9.89 -13.97 26.42
C GLY A 4 -10.68 -15.01 25.63
N LEU A 5 -11.91 -14.67 25.25
CA LEU A 5 -12.72 -15.46 24.32
C LEU A 5 -11.91 -15.59 23.02
N GLY A 6 -11.52 -16.82 22.63
CA GLY A 6 -10.63 -17.09 21.50
C GLY A 6 -11.14 -16.60 20.13
N CYS A 7 -10.52 -17.05 19.04
CA CYS A 7 -10.92 -16.68 17.68
C CYS A 7 -12.40 -17.03 17.42
N LYS A 8 -13.23 -16.01 17.22
CA LYS A 8 -14.64 -16.18 16.84
C LYS A 8 -14.81 -15.98 15.33
N LYS A 9 -15.65 -16.81 14.72
CA LYS A 9 -16.09 -16.62 13.32
C LYS A 9 -16.91 -15.33 13.22
N ILE A 10 -16.63 -14.52 12.20
CA ILE A 10 -17.36 -13.29 11.89
C ILE A 10 -17.83 -13.30 10.43
N GLN A 11 -18.89 -12.57 10.12
CA GLN A 11 -19.36 -12.39 8.74
C GLN A 11 -18.36 -11.55 7.92
N ILE A 12 -18.20 -11.85 6.62
CA ILE A 12 -17.40 -11.04 5.70
C ILE A 12 -18.25 -9.87 5.20
N LYS A 13 -18.38 -8.87 6.06
CA LYS A 13 -19.02 -7.57 5.79
C LYS A 13 -18.27 -6.48 6.54
N LYS A 14 -18.62 -5.22 6.30
CA LYS A 14 -18.05 -4.10 7.07
C LYS A 14 -18.31 -4.32 8.57
N ILE A 15 -17.25 -4.25 9.37
CA ILE A 15 -17.36 -4.32 10.84
C ILE A 15 -17.84 -2.97 11.30
N GLU A 16 -19.05 -2.85 11.84
CA GLU A 16 -19.64 -1.53 12.18
C GLU A 16 -18.94 -0.83 13.35
N ASN A 17 -18.58 -1.59 14.39
CA ASN A 17 -17.88 -1.06 15.56
C ASN A 17 -16.46 -0.59 15.17
N GLN A 18 -16.20 0.71 15.29
CA GLN A 18 -14.93 1.35 14.89
C GLN A 18 -13.72 0.73 15.61
N SER A 19 -13.76 0.57 16.93
CA SER A 19 -12.62 0.03 17.70
C SER A 19 -12.29 -1.41 17.29
N ILE A 20 -13.31 -2.24 17.08
CA ILE A 20 -13.11 -3.61 16.58
C ILE A 20 -12.57 -3.59 15.16
N ARG A 21 -13.09 -2.69 14.30
CA ARG A 21 -12.65 -2.51 12.93
C ARG A 21 -11.17 -2.12 12.85
N ASP A 22 -10.71 -1.17 13.68
CA ASP A 22 -9.32 -0.69 13.67
C ASP A 22 -8.32 -1.75 14.16
N VAL A 23 -8.68 -2.47 15.22
CA VAL A 23 -7.87 -3.60 15.72
C VAL A 23 -7.85 -4.73 14.68
N THR A 24 -9.00 -5.04 14.07
CA THR A 24 -9.10 -6.09 13.04
C THR A 24 -8.32 -5.69 11.78
N PHE A 25 -8.41 -4.45 11.35
CA PHE A 25 -7.64 -3.90 10.23
C PHE A 25 -6.15 -4.08 10.48
N SER A 26 -5.66 -3.67 11.66
CA SER A 26 -4.24 -3.77 12.01
C SER A 26 -3.76 -5.22 11.98
N LYS A 27 -4.51 -6.15 12.60
CA LYS A 27 -4.17 -7.57 12.61
C LYS A 27 -4.21 -8.21 11.22
N ARG A 28 -5.27 -7.95 10.44
CA ARG A 28 -5.42 -8.51 9.09
C ARG A 28 -4.36 -7.97 8.14
N ARG A 29 -4.03 -6.68 8.22
CA ARG A 29 -2.96 -6.06 7.42
C ARG A 29 -1.61 -6.72 7.70
N SER A 30 -1.23 -6.87 8.97
CA SER A 30 0.02 -7.55 9.34
C SER A 30 0.05 -9.01 8.89
N ASN A 31 -1.04 -9.75 9.09
CA ASN A 31 -1.12 -11.15 8.66
C ASN A 31 -1.06 -11.29 7.14
N LEU A 32 -1.68 -10.35 6.40
CA LEU A 32 -1.62 -10.34 4.94
C LEU A 32 -0.19 -10.12 4.44
N TYR A 33 0.58 -9.22 5.07
CA TYR A 33 1.99 -9.03 4.74
C TYR A 33 2.81 -10.30 5.00
N GLN A 34 2.58 -10.97 6.13
CA GLN A 34 3.25 -12.24 6.41
C GLN A 34 2.93 -13.30 5.33
N LYS A 35 1.67 -13.40 4.90
CA LYS A 35 1.28 -14.31 3.81
C LYS A 35 1.91 -13.95 2.47
N ALA A 36 2.06 -12.67 2.16
CA ALA A 36 2.79 -12.24 0.97
C ALA A 36 4.28 -12.63 1.04
N CYS A 37 4.93 -12.49 2.20
CA CYS A 37 6.30 -12.94 2.41
C CYS A 37 6.43 -14.47 2.24
N GLU A 38 5.53 -15.24 2.86
CA GLU A 38 5.51 -16.70 2.72
C GLU A 38 5.39 -17.12 1.25
N LEU A 39 4.47 -16.47 0.51
CA LEU A 39 4.26 -16.75 -0.91
C LEU A 39 5.50 -16.43 -1.75
N ASN A 40 6.14 -15.28 -1.52
CA ASN A 40 7.38 -14.91 -2.18
C ASN A 40 8.49 -15.93 -1.91
N VAL A 41 8.67 -16.37 -0.67
CA VAL A 41 9.70 -17.35 -0.30
C VAL A 41 9.43 -18.72 -0.93
N LEU A 42 8.18 -19.17 -0.95
CA LEU A 42 7.83 -20.50 -1.46
C LEU A 42 7.85 -20.57 -2.98
N CYS A 43 7.46 -19.49 -3.66
CA CYS A 43 7.23 -19.49 -5.11
C CYS A 43 8.21 -18.59 -5.87
N ASN A 44 9.15 -17.94 -5.20
CA ASN A 44 10.11 -17.01 -5.79
C ASN A 44 9.45 -15.89 -6.62
N CYS A 45 8.25 -15.45 -6.22
CA CYS A 45 7.45 -14.49 -6.98
C CYS A 45 7.57 -13.05 -6.45
N HIS A 46 7.44 -12.08 -7.35
CA HIS A 46 7.27 -10.67 -6.99
C HIS A 46 5.87 -10.40 -6.45
N VAL A 47 5.75 -9.64 -5.36
CA VAL A 47 4.45 -9.36 -4.70
C VAL A 47 4.38 -7.88 -4.31
N GLY A 48 3.23 -7.25 -4.55
CA GLY A 48 2.91 -5.88 -4.10
C GLY A 48 1.51 -5.80 -3.50
N ILE A 49 1.38 -5.03 -2.41
CA ILE A 49 0.11 -4.78 -1.71
C ILE A 49 0.00 -3.29 -1.40
N VAL A 50 -1.15 -2.68 -1.73
CA VAL A 50 -1.56 -1.35 -1.27
C VAL A 50 -2.90 -1.45 -0.56
N ILE A 51 -3.02 -0.82 0.61
CA ILE A 51 -4.26 -0.81 1.41
C ILE A 51 -4.58 0.63 1.80
N PHE A 52 -5.79 1.08 1.49
CA PHE A 52 -6.32 2.38 1.95
C PHE A 52 -7.17 2.18 3.18
N SER A 53 -6.87 2.92 4.24
CA SER A 53 -7.75 3.01 5.39
C SER A 53 -8.85 4.06 5.16
N PRO A 54 -10.00 3.94 5.84
CA PRO A 54 -11.03 4.97 5.83
C PRO A 54 -10.54 6.35 6.33
N THR A 55 -9.42 6.39 7.06
CA THR A 55 -8.78 7.63 7.54
C THR A 55 -7.80 8.22 6.52
N TYR A 56 -7.95 7.86 5.24
CA TYR A 56 -7.11 8.33 4.12
C TYR A 56 -5.61 8.04 4.25
N LYS A 57 -5.21 7.17 5.20
CA LYS A 57 -3.84 6.63 5.27
C LYS A 57 -3.74 5.41 4.38
N TYR A 58 -2.70 5.36 3.55
CA TYR A 58 -2.36 4.20 2.76
C TYR A 58 -1.23 3.42 3.45
N PHE A 59 -1.17 2.12 3.17
CA PHE A 59 -0.12 1.24 3.62
C PHE A 59 0.36 0.44 2.42
N LYS A 60 1.66 0.45 2.15
CA LYS A 60 2.29 -0.29 1.05
C LYS A 60 3.22 -1.38 1.59
N PHE A 61 3.26 -2.49 0.88
CA PHE A 61 4.23 -3.56 1.04
C PHE A 61 4.62 -4.07 -0.35
N GLY A 62 5.89 -4.43 -0.55
CA GLY A 62 6.30 -5.10 -1.77
C GLY A 62 7.64 -5.78 -1.63
N HIS A 63 7.84 -6.82 -2.43
CA HIS A 63 9.11 -7.52 -2.56
C HIS A 63 9.47 -7.63 -4.05
N PRO A 64 10.66 -7.19 -4.49
CA PRO A 64 11.81 -6.76 -3.68
C PRO A 64 11.65 -5.40 -2.97
N SER A 65 10.85 -4.48 -3.52
CA SER A 65 10.36 -3.29 -2.82
C SER A 65 9.02 -2.84 -3.39
N ALA A 66 8.23 -2.10 -2.62
CA ALA A 66 6.97 -1.54 -3.10
C ALA A 66 7.20 -0.63 -4.32
N GLU A 67 8.20 0.24 -4.26
CA GLU A 67 8.55 1.19 -5.31
C GLU A 67 8.95 0.48 -6.61
N HIS A 68 9.71 -0.61 -6.51
CA HIS A 68 10.10 -1.40 -7.68
C HIS A 68 8.88 -2.03 -8.36
N ILE A 69 8.01 -2.66 -7.57
CA ILE A 69 6.80 -3.33 -8.08
C ILE A 69 5.85 -2.32 -8.69
N PHE A 70 5.45 -1.29 -7.94
CA PHE A 70 4.48 -0.31 -8.45
C PHE A 70 5.07 0.55 -9.57
N GLY A 71 6.36 0.85 -9.52
CA GLY A 71 7.07 1.54 -10.59
C GLY A 71 7.10 0.76 -11.90
N SER A 72 7.29 -0.56 -11.89
CA SER A 72 7.24 -1.36 -13.12
C SER A 72 5.83 -1.38 -13.72
N PHE A 73 4.79 -1.55 -12.89
CA PHE A 73 3.40 -1.54 -13.34
C PHE A 73 2.95 -0.21 -13.98
N ILE A 74 3.41 0.93 -13.46
CA ILE A 74 3.05 2.25 -13.99
C ILE A 74 3.76 2.53 -15.32
N ASN A 75 5.00 2.03 -15.47
CA ASN A 75 5.81 2.27 -16.66
C ASN A 75 5.58 1.24 -17.77
N GLU A 76 4.99 0.09 -17.45
CA GLU A 76 4.57 -0.90 -18.44
C GLU A 76 3.29 -0.45 -19.17
N LYS A 77 3.33 -0.43 -20.50
CA LYS A 77 2.10 -0.32 -21.30
C LYS A 77 1.25 -1.56 -21.00
N PRO A 78 -0.04 -1.43 -20.67
CA PRO A 78 -0.85 -2.56 -20.24
C PRO A 78 -0.82 -3.66 -21.30
N HIS A 79 -0.15 -4.78 -20.99
CA HIS A 79 -0.39 -6.03 -21.70
C HIS A 79 -1.77 -6.50 -21.28
N GLN A 80 -2.70 -6.45 -22.23
CA GLN A 80 -4.11 -6.85 -22.08
C GLN A 80 -4.17 -8.30 -21.57
N ASN A 81 -4.25 -8.48 -20.25
CA ASN A 81 -4.40 -9.78 -19.63
C ASN A 81 -5.90 -10.07 -19.56
N ASN A 82 -6.42 -10.75 -20.59
CA ASN A 82 -7.85 -11.05 -20.79
C ASN A 82 -8.55 -11.68 -19.57
N MET A 83 -7.79 -12.29 -18.66
CA MET A 83 -8.29 -12.90 -17.43
C MET A 83 -8.76 -11.87 -16.39
N VAL A 84 -8.06 -10.74 -16.26
CA VAL A 84 -8.46 -9.66 -15.34
C VAL A 84 -9.71 -8.96 -15.88
N GLN A 85 -9.78 -8.76 -17.19
CA GLN A 85 -10.94 -8.20 -17.89
C GLN A 85 -12.22 -9.01 -17.59
N SER A 86 -12.15 -10.34 -17.68
CA SER A 86 -13.29 -11.22 -17.41
C SER A 86 -13.78 -11.23 -15.95
N ILE A 87 -12.90 -10.94 -14.99
CA ILE A 87 -13.27 -10.85 -13.56
C ILE A 87 -13.90 -9.48 -13.26
N LEU A 88 -13.43 -8.43 -13.95
CA LEU A 88 -13.91 -7.05 -13.80
C LEU A 88 -15.31 -6.84 -14.38
N GLU A 89 -15.66 -7.56 -15.46
CA GLU A 89 -16.97 -7.46 -16.11
C GLU A 89 -18.10 -8.09 -15.28
N ASP A 90 -17.79 -8.98 -14.33
CA ASP A 90 -18.78 -9.73 -13.53
C ASP A 90 -19.14 -9.06 -12.19
N ARG A 91 -18.37 -8.05 -11.75
CA ARG A 91 -18.57 -7.32 -10.47
C ARG A 91 -18.89 -5.85 -10.71
N GLY A 92 -20.17 -5.57 -10.97
CA GLY A 92 -20.69 -4.25 -11.31
C GLY A 92 -20.14 -3.07 -10.49
N ASP A 93 -19.70 -2.05 -11.23
CA ASP A 93 -19.65 -0.59 -11.04
C ASP A 93 -19.19 0.04 -9.71
N TYR A 94 -19.34 -0.60 -8.55
CA TYR A 94 -18.96 -0.03 -7.25
C TYR A 94 -17.46 -0.23 -6.95
N GLU A 95 -16.92 -1.43 -7.21
CA GLU A 95 -15.50 -1.71 -6.97
C GLU A 95 -14.59 -0.91 -7.93
N PHE A 96 -15.06 -0.61 -9.15
CA PHE A 96 -14.27 0.13 -10.14
C PHE A 96 -14.08 1.61 -9.76
N ARG A 97 -15.09 2.23 -9.12
CA ARG A 97 -14.98 3.61 -8.64
C ARG A 97 -14.06 3.72 -7.43
N GLU A 98 -14.17 2.78 -6.49
CA GLU A 98 -13.30 2.75 -5.30
C GLU A 98 -11.84 2.43 -5.67
N LEU A 99 -11.62 1.55 -6.65
CA LEU A 99 -10.29 1.25 -7.20
C LEU A 99 -9.71 2.44 -7.98
N ALA A 100 -10.48 3.09 -8.85
CA ALA A 100 -10.05 4.27 -9.60
C ALA A 100 -9.72 5.45 -8.66
N GLU A 101 -10.53 5.67 -7.63
CA GLU A 101 -10.22 6.64 -6.58
C GLU A 101 -8.99 6.23 -5.76
N GLY A 102 -8.82 4.93 -5.47
CA GLY A 102 -7.65 4.40 -4.79
C GLY A 102 -6.37 4.64 -5.58
N THR A 103 -6.39 4.39 -6.89
CA THR A 103 -5.27 4.66 -7.80
C THR A 103 -4.96 6.16 -7.88
N SER A 104 -5.96 7.02 -8.02
CA SER A 104 -5.76 8.48 -8.04
C SER A 104 -5.20 9.01 -6.71
N LYS A 105 -5.68 8.47 -5.58
CA LYS A 105 -5.15 8.77 -4.25
C LYS A 105 -3.70 8.30 -4.13
N TYR A 106 -3.38 7.08 -4.58
CA TYR A 106 -2.01 6.54 -4.59
C TYR A 106 -1.05 7.40 -5.41
N GLU A 107 -1.46 7.81 -6.62
CA GLU A 107 -0.66 8.72 -7.45
C GLU A 107 -0.40 10.06 -6.76
N THR A 108 -1.42 10.62 -6.12
CA THR A 108 -1.30 11.89 -5.37
C THR A 108 -0.32 11.73 -4.21
N ILE A 109 -0.44 10.63 -3.49
CA ILE A 109 0.45 10.26 -2.39
C ILE A 109 1.90 10.10 -2.85
N ILE A 110 2.16 9.40 -3.95
CA ILE A 110 3.50 9.24 -4.52
C ILE A 110 4.07 10.61 -4.88
N ARG A 111 3.25 11.48 -5.50
CA ARG A 111 3.68 12.85 -5.84
C ARG A 111 4.07 13.63 -4.59
N ILE A 112 3.33 13.49 -3.49
CA ILE A 112 3.65 14.14 -2.20
C ILE A 112 4.95 13.57 -1.62
N GLU A 113 5.11 12.24 -1.50
CA GLU A 113 6.34 11.62 -0.98
C GLU A 113 7.57 12.06 -1.77
N ASN A 114 7.49 12.05 -3.11
CA ASN A 114 8.58 12.48 -3.98
C ASN A 114 8.90 13.97 -3.83
N SER A 115 7.89 14.82 -3.61
CA SER A 115 8.09 16.25 -3.39
C SER A 115 8.80 16.53 -2.05
N GLN A 116 8.45 15.78 -1.00
CA GLN A 116 9.09 15.89 0.31
C GLN A 116 10.54 15.41 0.30
N GLN A 117 10.84 14.31 -0.40
CA GLN A 117 12.23 13.86 -0.58
C GLN A 117 13.07 14.88 -1.33
N LYS A 118 12.50 15.56 -2.33
CA LYS A 118 13.20 16.62 -3.06
C LYS A 118 13.51 17.82 -2.17
N ILE A 119 12.59 18.22 -1.30
CA ILE A 119 12.79 19.31 -0.34
C ILE A 119 13.91 18.94 0.64
N MET A 120 13.83 17.76 1.24
CA MET A 120 14.83 17.26 2.20
C MET A 120 16.25 17.20 1.57
N ASN A 121 16.36 16.75 0.32
CA ASN A 121 17.64 16.68 -0.38
C ASN A 121 18.19 18.07 -0.71
N ASN A 122 17.34 19.03 -1.05
CA ASN A 122 17.75 20.42 -1.30
C ASN A 122 18.21 21.11 -0.01
N GLU A 123 17.53 20.88 1.11
CA GLU A 123 17.92 21.41 2.43
C GLU A 123 19.29 20.85 2.86
N LEU A 124 19.51 19.54 2.71
CA LEU A 124 20.81 18.91 3.00
C LEU A 124 21.95 19.47 2.13
N GLN A 125 21.66 19.80 0.88
CA GLN A 125 22.65 20.35 -0.04
C GLN A 125 23.01 21.80 0.30
N ASN A 126 22.04 22.60 0.75
CA ASN A 126 22.29 23.95 1.25
C ASN A 126 23.10 23.95 2.54
N ASP A 127 22.80 23.04 3.48
CA ASP A 127 23.55 22.92 4.74
C ASP A 127 25.03 22.52 4.49
N LEU A 128 25.28 21.67 3.48
CA LEU A 128 26.62 21.29 3.05
C LEU A 128 27.37 22.44 2.35
N GLU A 129 26.67 23.31 1.63
CA GLU A 129 27.26 24.49 1.01
C GLU A 129 27.62 25.56 2.07
N ASP A 130 26.77 25.72 3.10
CA ASP A 130 27.01 26.63 4.23
C ASP A 130 28.19 26.17 5.11
N GLU A 131 28.28 24.87 5.44
CA GLU A 131 29.42 24.31 6.17
C GLU A 131 30.74 24.42 5.39
N ASN A 132 30.71 24.26 4.06
CA ASN A 132 31.92 24.45 3.23
C ASN A 132 32.33 25.93 3.08
N TYR A 133 31.41 26.86 3.24
CA TYR A 133 31.69 28.30 3.25
C TYR A 133 32.29 28.78 4.59
N ILE A 134 31.89 28.17 5.70
CA ILE A 134 32.42 28.48 7.05
C ILE A 134 33.85 27.94 7.24
N ASN A 135 34.19 26.82 6.61
CA ASN A 135 35.48 26.13 6.77
C ASN A 135 36.57 26.57 5.76
N LYS A 136 36.41 27.72 5.11
CA LYS A 136 37.37 28.30 4.14
C LYS A 136 37.88 29.67 4.59
#